data_AF-A0A9K3CW15-F1
#
_entry.id   AF-A0A9K3CW15-F1
#
_cell.length_a   1.000
_cell.length_b   1.000
_cell.length_c   1.000
_cell.angle_alpha   90.00
_cell.angle_beta   90.00
_cell.angle_gamma   90.00
#
_symmetry.space_group_name_H-M   'P 1'
#
loop_
_entity.id
_entity.type
_entity.pdbx_description
1 polymer ?
#
loop_
_entity_poly.entity_id
_entity_poly.type
_entity_poly.pdbx_seq_one_letter_code
_entity_poly.pdbx_strand_id
1 'polypeptide(L)'
;SRELNIDMKSAPKESTFKKTMATIMRNRNLIVVFISYTVTLGTHCLYKDLGSTMIKNRCSPNTDADGTSLYSYTVLAGSIAGTVASLVAGPIGKVIGEKGLCYVGQAMGMIALAFVAFDADGAYNYYWYTAAFALNRFGEGLDHPSFIQLCSEWASPEDRGMMLGLFQIGNSLGRSVFSLLQGYLYDWNYTASYFIAMAWPLIGYVCIAVASVPVQAHMLEKARREQACAEETPIESVPV
;
A
#
# COMPACT_ATOMS: atom_id res chain seq x y z
N SER A 1 32.09 34.76 -4.94
CA SER A 1 31.74 33.41 -5.45
C SER A 1 32.58 32.38 -4.71
N ARG A 2 32.09 31.84 -3.59
CA ARG A 2 32.72 30.69 -2.92
C ARG A 2 32.20 29.44 -3.61
N GLU A 3 33.04 28.78 -4.38
CA GLU A 3 32.74 27.47 -4.96
C GLU A 3 32.59 26.45 -3.83
N LEU A 4 31.39 25.89 -3.68
CA LEU A 4 31.13 24.73 -2.83
C LEU A 4 31.83 23.54 -3.50
N ASN A 5 33.06 23.25 -3.09
CA ASN A 5 33.80 22.07 -3.51
C ASN A 5 33.22 20.86 -2.75
N ILE A 6 32.09 20.35 -3.22
CA ILE A 6 31.49 19.11 -2.71
C ILE A 6 32.38 17.98 -3.20
N ASP A 7 33.20 17.44 -2.30
CA ASP A 7 34.06 16.29 -2.56
C ASP A 7 33.22 15.04 -2.91
N MET A 8 33.02 14.84 -4.21
CA MET A 8 32.30 13.70 -4.80
C MET A 8 32.98 12.34 -4.52
N LYS A 9 34.15 12.28 -3.88
CA LYS A 9 34.79 11.00 -3.51
C LYS A 9 34.12 10.26 -2.36
N SER A 10 33.16 10.90 -1.70
CA SER A 10 32.38 10.31 -0.60
C SER A 10 31.03 9.73 -1.03
N ALA A 11 30.74 9.65 -2.34
CA ALA A 11 29.55 8.96 -2.81
C ALA A 11 29.60 7.50 -2.31
N PRO A 12 28.59 7.05 -1.52
CA PRO A 12 28.58 5.69 -1.01
C PRO A 12 28.62 4.73 -2.19
N LYS A 13 29.60 3.82 -2.20
CA LYS A 13 29.76 2.84 -3.28
C LYS A 13 28.44 2.08 -3.42
N GLU A 14 27.81 2.18 -4.58
CA GLU A 14 26.58 1.43 -4.88
C GLU A 14 26.77 -0.03 -4.46
N SER A 15 25.91 -0.47 -3.56
CA SER A 15 25.81 -1.86 -3.17
C SER A 15 25.48 -2.67 -4.43
N THR A 16 26.32 -3.66 -4.72
CA THR A 16 26.09 -4.55 -5.86
C THR A 16 24.74 -5.24 -5.68
N PHE A 17 23.88 -5.25 -6.71
CA PHE A 17 22.54 -5.87 -6.72
C PHE A 17 22.46 -7.22 -5.96
N LYS A 18 23.45 -8.09 -6.14
CA LYS A 18 23.54 -9.40 -5.45
C LYS A 18 23.58 -9.28 -3.92
N LYS A 19 24.28 -8.28 -3.39
CA LYS A 19 24.41 -8.04 -1.94
C LYS A 19 23.10 -7.54 -1.36
N THR A 20 22.45 -6.58 -2.00
CA THR A 20 21.14 -6.06 -1.55
C THR A 20 20.07 -7.14 -1.61
N MET A 21 20.03 -7.94 -2.68
CA MET A 21 19.13 -9.08 -2.78
C MET A 21 19.39 -10.13 -1.68
N ALA A 22 20.66 -10.41 -1.36
CA ALA A 22 21.02 -11.28 -0.25
C ALA A 22 20.60 -10.71 1.11
N THR A 23 20.72 -9.40 1.33
CA THR A 23 20.26 -8.72 2.55
C THR A 23 18.75 -8.83 2.71
N ILE A 24 17.99 -8.62 1.64
CA ILE A 24 16.53 -8.78 1.60
C ILE A 24 16.14 -10.22 1.93
N MET A 25 16.75 -11.21 1.27
CA MET A 25 16.47 -12.63 1.51
C MET A 25 16.91 -13.12 2.89
N ARG A 26 17.81 -12.40 3.57
CA ARG A 26 18.25 -12.74 4.93
C ARG A 26 17.34 -12.16 6.02
N ASN A 27 16.63 -11.07 5.74
CA ASN A 27 15.75 -10.42 6.70
C ASN A 27 14.33 -10.99 6.60
N ARG A 28 13.98 -11.90 7.53
CA ARG A 28 12.66 -12.52 7.61
C ARG A 28 11.52 -11.51 7.63
N ASN A 29 11.67 -10.40 8.35
CA ASN A 29 10.61 -9.40 8.44
C ASN A 29 10.37 -8.71 7.10
N LEU A 30 11.44 -8.41 6.36
CA LEU A 30 11.37 -7.78 5.04
C LEU A 30 10.66 -8.65 4.01
N ILE A 31 10.95 -9.95 4.03
CA ILE A 31 10.24 -10.93 3.20
C ILE A 31 8.75 -10.94 3.56
N VAL A 32 8.42 -10.96 4.85
CA VAL A 32 7.02 -11.02 5.30
C VAL A 32 6.24 -9.76 4.90
N VAL A 33 6.85 -8.56 5.02
CA VAL A 33 6.20 -7.31 4.56
C VAL A 33 6.10 -7.26 3.04
N PHE A 34 7.12 -7.73 2.32
CA PHE A 34 7.05 -7.82 0.86
C PHE A 34 5.90 -8.71 0.40
N ILE A 35 5.74 -9.89 1.01
CA ILE A 35 4.61 -10.79 0.73
C ILE A 35 3.29 -10.11 1.08
N SER A 36 3.19 -9.51 2.26
CA SER A 36 1.98 -8.77 2.69
C SER A 36 1.60 -7.69 1.68
N TYR A 37 2.57 -6.90 1.25
CA TYR A 37 2.41 -5.82 0.29
C TYR A 37 1.90 -6.34 -1.07
N THR A 38 2.57 -7.35 -1.63
CA THR A 38 2.20 -7.95 -2.91
C THR A 38 0.79 -8.54 -2.89
N VAL A 39 0.44 -9.27 -1.84
CA VAL A 39 -0.88 -9.91 -1.71
C VAL A 39 -1.98 -8.86 -1.49
N THR A 40 -1.72 -7.86 -0.64
CA THR A 40 -2.69 -6.79 -0.33
C THR A 40 -3.01 -5.98 -1.59
N LEU A 41 -1.99 -5.51 -2.30
CA LEU A 41 -2.19 -4.71 -3.51
C LEU A 41 -2.82 -5.51 -4.66
N GLY A 42 -2.46 -6.79 -4.79
CA GLY A 42 -3.14 -7.69 -5.72
C GLY A 42 -4.64 -7.76 -5.44
N THR A 43 -5.01 -7.86 -4.15
CA THR A 43 -6.41 -7.87 -3.72
C THR A 43 -7.13 -6.56 -4.03
N HIS A 44 -6.51 -5.39 -3.81
CA HIS A 44 -7.13 -4.11 -4.16
C HIS A 44 -7.38 -3.94 -5.67
N CYS A 45 -6.58 -4.62 -6.51
CA CYS A 45 -6.73 -4.58 -7.97
C CYS A 45 -8.04 -5.26 -8.44
N LEU A 46 -8.53 -6.25 -7.68
CA LEU A 46 -9.76 -7.00 -7.95
C LEU A 46 -10.94 -6.09 -8.30
N TYR A 47 -11.14 -5.05 -7.50
CA TYR A 47 -12.21 -4.08 -7.69
C TYR A 47 -12.10 -3.32 -9.01
N LYS A 48 -10.89 -2.98 -9.40
CA LYS A 48 -10.62 -2.20 -10.62
C LYS A 48 -10.85 -3.07 -11.85
N ASP A 49 -10.36 -4.30 -11.83
CA ASP A 49 -10.36 -5.13 -13.03
C ASP A 49 -11.73 -5.73 -13.32
N LEU A 50 -12.47 -6.12 -12.28
CA LEU A 50 -13.83 -6.64 -12.43
C LEU A 50 -14.92 -5.58 -12.31
N GLY A 51 -14.60 -4.33 -11.97
CA GLY A 51 -15.62 -3.33 -11.68
C GLY A 51 -16.52 -3.00 -12.85
N SER A 52 -15.97 -2.97 -14.07
CA SER A 52 -16.76 -2.75 -15.28
C SER A 52 -17.73 -3.91 -15.55
N THR A 53 -17.26 -5.15 -15.37
CA THR A 53 -18.06 -6.37 -15.54
C THR A 53 -19.17 -6.47 -14.47
N MET A 54 -18.86 -6.11 -13.23
CA MET A 54 -19.82 -6.10 -12.13
C MET A 54 -20.94 -5.08 -12.34
N ILE A 55 -20.57 -3.86 -12.72
CA ILE A 55 -21.56 -2.81 -12.93
C ILE A 55 -22.48 -3.16 -14.11
N LYS A 56 -21.93 -3.64 -15.22
CA LYS A 56 -22.71 -3.99 -16.41
C LYS A 56 -23.62 -5.19 -16.23
N ASN A 57 -23.13 -6.24 -15.57
CA ASN A 57 -23.84 -7.52 -15.53
C ASN A 57 -24.74 -7.65 -14.30
N ARG A 58 -24.52 -6.84 -13.26
CA ARG A 58 -25.13 -7.07 -11.93
C ARG A 58 -25.67 -5.82 -11.25
N CYS A 59 -25.39 -4.59 -11.70
CA CYS A 59 -25.83 -3.38 -10.99
C CYS A 59 -26.97 -2.66 -11.71
N SER A 60 -28.15 -2.56 -11.10
CA SER A 60 -29.22 -1.74 -11.70
C SER A 60 -28.92 -0.23 -11.53
N PRO A 61 -29.06 0.61 -12.59
CA PRO A 61 -29.54 0.31 -13.94
C PRO A 61 -28.47 -0.29 -14.89
N ASN A 62 -28.88 -1.23 -15.74
CA ASN A 62 -28.04 -2.19 -16.47
C ASN A 62 -28.06 -2.01 -18.03
N THR A 63 -28.04 -0.79 -18.58
CA THR A 63 -27.90 -0.64 -20.05
C THR A 63 -26.43 -0.51 -20.47
N ASP A 64 -26.07 -0.87 -21.71
CA ASP A 64 -24.67 -0.83 -22.19
C ASP A 64 -24.07 0.58 -22.18
N ALA A 65 -24.89 1.60 -22.48
CA ALA A 65 -24.51 3.01 -22.44
C ALA A 65 -24.38 3.51 -21.00
N ASP A 66 -25.28 3.10 -20.11
CA ASP A 66 -25.24 3.50 -18.70
C ASP A 66 -24.09 2.78 -17.96
N GLY A 67 -23.86 1.49 -18.19
CA GLY A 67 -22.84 0.72 -17.46
C GLY A 67 -21.41 1.24 -17.66
N THR A 68 -21.08 1.77 -18.85
CA THR A 68 -19.77 2.36 -19.13
C THR A 68 -19.60 3.72 -18.42
N SER A 69 -20.65 4.54 -18.40
CA SER A 69 -20.63 5.85 -17.73
C SER A 69 -20.64 5.69 -16.20
N LEU A 70 -21.47 4.79 -15.67
CA LEU A 70 -21.54 4.42 -14.27
C LEU A 70 -20.22 3.87 -13.73
N TYR A 71 -19.53 3.00 -14.50
CA TYR A 71 -18.20 2.56 -14.12
C TYR A 71 -17.20 3.72 -14.06
N SER A 72 -17.25 4.65 -15.02
CA SER A 72 -16.38 5.84 -15.02
C SER A 72 -16.61 6.71 -13.78
N TYR A 73 -17.86 6.91 -13.36
CA TYR A 73 -18.19 7.62 -12.12
C TYR A 73 -17.71 6.87 -10.87
N THR A 74 -17.80 5.55 -10.86
CA THR A 74 -17.28 4.71 -9.76
C THR A 74 -15.76 4.86 -9.63
N VAL A 75 -15.04 4.80 -10.75
CA VAL A 75 -13.58 4.99 -10.79
C VAL A 75 -13.21 6.39 -10.33
N LEU A 76 -13.97 7.42 -10.74
CA LEU A 76 -13.75 8.80 -10.29
C LEU A 76 -13.94 8.93 -8.78
N ALA A 77 -15.07 8.45 -8.24
CA ALA A 77 -15.37 8.50 -6.81
C ALA A 77 -14.30 7.77 -5.99
N GLY A 78 -13.90 6.57 -6.42
CA GLY A 78 -12.84 5.82 -5.77
C GLY A 78 -11.45 6.47 -5.89
N SER A 79 -11.14 7.12 -7.01
CA SER A 79 -9.86 7.83 -7.18
C SER A 79 -9.78 9.05 -6.26
N ILE A 80 -10.88 9.78 -6.09
CA ILE A 80 -10.98 10.87 -5.11
C ILE A 80 -10.80 10.30 -3.70
N ALA A 81 -11.50 9.23 -3.34
CA ALA A 81 -11.39 8.61 -2.02
C ALA A 81 -9.95 8.15 -1.71
N GLY A 82 -9.28 7.51 -2.67
CA GLY A 82 -7.88 7.07 -2.51
C GLY A 82 -6.91 8.25 -2.41
N THR A 83 -7.11 9.32 -3.17
CA THR A 83 -6.27 10.53 -3.09
C THR A 83 -6.42 11.20 -1.73
N VAL A 84 -7.66 11.36 -1.25
CA VAL A 84 -7.94 11.90 0.09
C VAL A 84 -7.28 11.04 1.15
N ALA A 85 -7.44 9.72 1.07
CA ALA A 85 -6.79 8.77 1.98
C ALA A 85 -5.27 8.93 2.03
N SER A 86 -4.60 9.00 0.87
CA SER A 86 -3.14 9.19 0.83
C SER A 86 -2.69 10.53 1.39
N LEU A 87 -3.50 11.59 1.29
CA LEU A 87 -3.20 12.88 1.91
C LEU A 87 -3.34 12.83 3.44
N VAL A 88 -4.34 12.11 3.96
CA VAL A 88 -4.56 11.99 5.42
C VAL A 88 -3.71 10.89 6.06
N ALA A 89 -3.11 9.99 5.27
CA ALA A 89 -2.24 8.93 5.75
C ALA A 89 -1.09 9.48 6.61
N GLY A 90 -0.44 10.56 6.20
CA GLY A 90 0.66 11.17 6.97
C GLY A 90 0.26 11.59 8.40
N PRO A 91 -0.76 12.46 8.57
CA PRO A 91 -1.28 12.82 9.89
C PRO A 91 -1.74 11.63 10.74
N ILE A 92 -2.47 10.67 10.16
CA ILE A 92 -2.98 9.49 10.88
C ILE A 92 -1.81 8.58 11.30
N GLY A 93 -0.80 8.43 10.45
CA GLY A 93 0.39 7.62 10.69
C GLY A 93 1.19 8.10 11.90
N LYS A 94 1.16 9.39 12.21
CA LYS A 94 1.78 9.92 13.45
C LYS A 94 1.12 9.41 14.73
N VAL A 95 -0.16 9.00 14.66
CA VAL A 95 -0.93 8.54 15.83
C VAL A 95 -0.87 7.02 15.96
N ILE A 96 -1.13 6.28 14.87
CA ILE A 96 -1.25 4.82 14.89
C ILE A 96 -0.02 4.07 14.36
N GLY A 97 0.97 4.79 13.82
CA GLY A 97 2.14 4.25 13.16
C GLY A 97 1.87 3.70 11.75
N GLU A 98 2.93 3.54 10.95
CA GLU A 98 2.83 3.02 9.59
C GLU A 98 2.28 1.59 9.54
N LYS A 99 2.68 0.75 10.51
CA LYS A 99 2.11 -0.60 10.64
C LYS A 99 0.60 -0.56 10.93
N GLY A 100 0.15 0.39 11.76
CA GLY A 100 -1.27 0.60 12.06
C GLY A 100 -2.07 0.99 10.82
N LEU A 101 -1.52 1.89 9.99
CA LEU A 101 -2.13 2.27 8.71
C LEU A 101 -2.25 1.08 7.76
N CYS A 102 -1.23 0.23 7.66
CA CYS A 102 -1.29 -0.99 6.86
C CYS A 102 -2.42 -1.93 7.33
N TYR A 103 -2.68 -2.03 8.63
CA TYR A 103 -3.79 -2.84 9.15
C TYR A 103 -5.14 -2.23 8.84
N VAL A 104 -5.30 -0.92 9.06
CA VAL A 104 -6.56 -0.23 8.82
C VAL A 104 -6.91 -0.29 7.33
N GLY A 105 -5.95 -0.04 6.44
CA GLY A 105 -6.16 -0.11 4.99
C GLY A 105 -6.59 -1.51 4.54
N GLN A 106 -5.89 -2.55 5.01
CA GLN A 106 -6.26 -3.94 4.73
C GLN A 106 -7.64 -4.31 5.28
N ALA A 107 -7.96 -3.89 6.51
CA ALA A 107 -9.27 -4.15 7.11
C ALA A 107 -10.39 -3.46 6.33
N MET A 108 -10.19 -2.22 5.88
CA MET A 108 -11.15 -1.52 5.01
C MET A 108 -11.32 -2.24 3.67
N GLY A 109 -10.23 -2.75 3.10
CA GLY A 109 -10.27 -3.59 1.90
C GLY A 109 -11.08 -4.87 2.08
N MET A 110 -10.91 -5.56 3.22
CA MET A 110 -11.67 -6.76 3.57
C MET A 110 -13.16 -6.47 3.79
N ILE A 111 -13.49 -5.38 4.48
CA ILE A 111 -14.88 -4.97 4.73
C ILE A 111 -15.56 -4.63 3.41
N ALA A 112 -14.87 -3.92 2.52
CA ALA A 112 -15.37 -3.67 1.18
C ALA A 112 -15.68 -4.98 0.44
N LEU A 113 -14.78 -5.98 0.49
CA LEU A 113 -14.98 -7.29 -0.14
C LEU A 113 -16.18 -8.00 0.44
N ALA A 114 -16.35 -7.96 1.75
CA ALA A 114 -17.52 -8.52 2.41
C ALA A 114 -18.82 -7.89 1.90
N PHE A 115 -18.86 -6.57 1.70
CA PHE A 115 -20.05 -5.89 1.15
C PHE A 115 -20.42 -6.33 -0.27
N VAL A 116 -19.47 -6.88 -1.03
CA VAL A 116 -19.69 -7.44 -2.38
C VAL A 116 -19.76 -8.98 -2.38
N ALA A 117 -19.44 -9.64 -1.27
CA ALA A 117 -19.56 -11.09 -1.16
C ALA A 117 -20.93 -11.51 -0.60
N PHE A 118 -21.47 -10.76 0.36
CA PHE A 118 -22.69 -11.11 1.12
C PHE A 118 -23.99 -10.57 0.51
N ASP A 119 -24.09 -10.52 -0.81
CA ASP A 119 -25.34 -10.14 -1.46
C ASP A 119 -26.30 -11.34 -1.57
N ALA A 120 -27.46 -11.21 -0.92
CA ALA A 120 -28.48 -12.25 -0.83
C ALA A 120 -29.43 -12.29 -2.05
N ASP A 121 -29.53 -11.18 -2.80
CA ASP A 121 -30.60 -10.99 -3.80
C ASP A 121 -30.09 -10.98 -5.26
N GLY A 122 -28.76 -10.95 -5.49
CA GLY A 122 -28.15 -11.14 -6.80
C GLY A 122 -28.24 -9.94 -7.75
N ALA A 123 -28.74 -8.80 -7.28
CA ALA A 123 -28.83 -7.54 -8.02
C ALA A 123 -28.30 -6.39 -7.15
N TYR A 124 -27.15 -5.85 -7.52
CA TYR A 124 -26.53 -4.74 -6.78
C TYR A 124 -27.25 -3.43 -7.07
N ASN A 125 -27.47 -2.65 -6.02
CA ASN A 125 -27.64 -1.21 -6.18
C ASN A 125 -26.28 -0.62 -6.59
N TYR A 126 -26.23 0.09 -7.73
CA TYR A 126 -25.03 0.77 -8.21
C TYR A 126 -24.33 1.61 -7.14
N TYR A 127 -25.10 2.34 -6.31
CA TYR A 127 -24.55 3.19 -5.26
C TYR A 127 -23.86 2.37 -4.16
N TRP A 128 -24.36 1.17 -3.87
CA TRP A 128 -23.77 0.27 -2.89
C TRP A 128 -22.40 -0.24 -3.36
N TYR A 129 -22.34 -0.71 -4.62
CA TYR A 129 -21.07 -1.12 -5.22
C TYR A 129 -20.08 0.04 -5.26
N THR A 130 -20.54 1.23 -5.63
CA THR A 130 -19.70 2.44 -5.66
C THR A 130 -19.15 2.80 -4.28
N ALA A 131 -19.97 2.69 -3.23
CA ALA A 131 -19.52 2.94 -1.86
C ALA A 131 -18.49 1.91 -1.40
N ALA A 132 -18.70 0.62 -1.69
CA ALA A 132 -17.73 -0.44 -1.39
C ALA A 132 -16.41 -0.24 -2.15
N PHE A 133 -16.48 0.14 -3.44
CA PHE A 133 -15.30 0.48 -4.23
C PHE A 133 -14.55 1.67 -3.62
N ALA A 134 -15.26 2.76 -3.28
CA ALA A 134 -14.66 3.94 -2.66
C ALA A 134 -13.99 3.61 -1.32
N LEU A 135 -14.61 2.77 -0.48
CA LEU A 135 -14.04 2.29 0.77
C LEU A 135 -12.75 1.49 0.54
N ASN A 136 -12.75 0.58 -0.45
CA ASN A 136 -11.56 -0.18 -0.82
C ASN A 136 -10.42 0.74 -1.30
N ARG A 137 -10.74 1.76 -2.12
CA ARG A 137 -9.77 2.74 -2.60
C ARG A 137 -9.22 3.62 -1.48
N PHE A 138 -10.06 3.97 -0.50
CA PHE A 138 -9.62 4.68 0.69
C PHE A 138 -8.63 3.82 1.49
N GLY A 139 -8.92 2.53 1.66
CA GLY A 139 -8.01 1.57 2.30
C GLY A 139 -6.65 1.50 1.59
N GLU A 140 -6.64 1.32 0.26
CA GLU A 140 -5.40 1.31 -0.54
C GLU A 140 -4.62 2.63 -0.40
N GLY A 141 -5.34 3.76 -0.34
CA GLY A 141 -4.72 5.07 -0.18
C GLY A 141 -4.00 5.24 1.15
N LEU A 142 -4.39 4.50 2.19
CA LEU A 142 -3.72 4.48 3.49
C LEU A 142 -2.54 3.48 3.51
N ASP A 143 -2.76 2.24 3.08
CA ASP A 143 -1.75 1.19 3.27
C ASP A 143 -0.60 1.24 2.27
N HIS A 144 -0.83 1.60 1.02
CA HIS A 144 0.17 1.63 -0.04
C HIS A 144 1.35 2.57 0.30
N PRO A 145 1.13 3.86 0.64
CA PRO A 145 2.23 4.72 1.06
C PRO A 145 2.90 4.22 2.34
N SER A 146 2.15 3.64 3.28
CA SER A 146 2.70 3.11 4.52
C SER A 146 3.60 1.89 4.33
N PHE A 147 3.28 1.00 3.39
CA PHE A 147 4.16 -0.12 3.05
C PHE A 147 5.48 0.36 2.41
N ILE A 148 5.41 1.39 1.55
CA ILE A 148 6.58 2.01 0.95
C ILE A 148 7.45 2.68 2.02
N GLN A 149 6.82 3.32 3.00
CA GLN A 149 7.49 3.93 4.14
C GLN A 149 8.18 2.87 5.03
N LEU A 150 7.47 1.81 5.41
CA LEU A 150 8.01 0.67 6.18
C LEU A 150 9.20 0.01 5.48
N CYS A 151 9.13 -0.14 4.15
CA CYS A 151 10.23 -0.65 3.35
C CYS A 151 11.46 0.27 3.43
N SER A 152 11.25 1.58 3.30
CA SER A 152 12.32 2.59 3.35
C SER A 152 12.99 2.67 4.72
N GLU A 153 12.28 2.31 5.79
CA GLU A 153 12.81 2.22 7.16
C GLU A 153 13.70 0.99 7.39
N TRP A 154 13.49 -0.10 6.65
CA TRP A 154 14.37 -1.28 6.67
C TRP A 154 15.52 -1.23 5.69
N ALA A 155 15.47 -0.33 4.71
CA ALA A 155 16.53 -0.12 3.75
C ALA A 155 17.64 0.76 4.33
N SER A 156 18.89 0.37 4.10
CA SER A 156 20.03 1.30 4.24
C SER A 156 19.85 2.47 3.25
N PRO A 157 20.35 3.69 3.54
CA PRO A 157 20.24 4.83 2.61
C PRO A 157 20.75 4.52 1.20
N GLU A 158 21.76 3.66 1.10
CA GLU A 158 22.41 3.22 -0.14
C GLU A 158 21.55 2.22 -0.92
N ASP A 159 20.81 1.36 -0.21
CA ASP A 159 19.96 0.31 -0.81
C ASP A 159 18.50 0.73 -1.06
N ARG A 160 18.08 1.92 -0.58
CA ARG A 160 16.68 2.40 -0.65
C ARG A 160 16.10 2.35 -2.05
N GLY A 161 16.82 2.88 -3.03
CA GLY A 161 16.35 2.90 -4.42
C GLY A 161 16.09 1.50 -4.98
N MET A 162 17.00 0.55 -4.69
CA MET A 162 16.85 -0.83 -5.12
C MET A 162 15.71 -1.55 -4.38
N MET A 163 15.57 -1.34 -3.07
CA MET A 163 14.46 -1.91 -2.31
C MET A 163 13.10 -1.41 -2.81
N LEU A 164 12.98 -0.10 -3.07
CA LEU A 164 11.77 0.47 -3.68
C LEU A 164 11.49 -0.15 -5.05
N GLY A 165 12.52 -0.33 -5.88
CA GLY A 165 12.42 -1.02 -7.16
C GLY A 165 11.89 -2.46 -7.02
N LEU A 166 12.41 -3.22 -6.06
CA LEU A 166 11.94 -4.59 -5.80
C LEU A 166 10.47 -4.60 -5.35
N PHE A 167 10.08 -3.69 -4.45
CA PHE A 167 8.69 -3.54 -4.05
C PHE A 167 7.81 -3.20 -5.25
N GLN A 168 8.23 -2.34 -6.18
CA GLN A 168 7.43 -2.07 -7.39
C GLN A 168 7.32 -3.27 -8.33
N ILE A 169 8.33 -4.13 -8.39
CA ILE A 169 8.21 -5.43 -9.06
C ILE A 169 7.17 -6.30 -8.35
N GLY A 170 7.21 -6.36 -7.02
CA GLY A 170 6.22 -7.07 -6.21
C GLY A 170 4.79 -6.53 -6.38
N ASN A 171 4.63 -5.22 -6.52
CA ASN A 171 3.35 -4.55 -6.82
C ASN A 171 2.80 -5.01 -8.17
N SER A 172 3.63 -4.89 -9.21
CA SER A 172 3.25 -5.28 -10.58
C SER A 172 2.92 -6.76 -10.69
N LEU A 173 3.74 -7.63 -10.07
CA LEU A 173 3.50 -9.07 -10.04
C LEU A 173 2.22 -9.41 -9.28
N GLY A 174 2.01 -8.79 -8.12
CA GLY A 174 0.79 -8.97 -7.34
C GLY A 174 -0.43 -8.63 -8.17
N ARG A 175 -0.49 -7.41 -8.72
CA ARG A 175 -1.61 -6.99 -9.57
C ARG A 175 -1.85 -7.98 -10.70
N SER A 176 -0.86 -8.26 -11.54
CA SER A 176 -1.03 -9.17 -12.68
C SER A 176 -1.50 -10.58 -12.30
N VAL A 177 -0.88 -11.21 -11.28
CA VAL A 177 -1.22 -12.58 -10.88
C VAL A 177 -2.61 -12.64 -10.27
N PHE A 178 -2.94 -11.71 -9.37
CA PHE A 178 -4.23 -11.70 -8.70
C PHE A 178 -5.36 -11.30 -9.67
N SER A 179 -5.13 -10.37 -10.61
CA SER A 179 -6.12 -10.04 -11.65
C SER A 179 -6.46 -11.25 -12.54
N LEU A 180 -5.46 -12.03 -12.96
CA LEU A 180 -5.67 -13.23 -13.76
C LEU A 180 -6.40 -14.33 -12.97
N LEU A 181 -5.93 -14.61 -11.75
CA LEU A 181 -6.55 -15.60 -10.88
C LEU A 181 -8.00 -15.25 -10.59
N GLN A 182 -8.26 -13.97 -10.35
CA GLN A 182 -9.57 -13.45 -10.06
C GLN A 182 -10.52 -13.53 -11.25
N GLY A 183 -10.07 -13.19 -12.46
CA GLY A 183 -10.87 -13.34 -13.68
C GLY A 183 -11.32 -14.79 -13.86
N TYR A 184 -10.40 -15.74 -13.70
CA TYR A 184 -10.71 -17.16 -13.76
C TYR A 184 -11.72 -17.60 -12.69
N LEU A 185 -11.53 -17.15 -11.44
CA LEU A 185 -12.45 -17.46 -10.34
C LEU A 185 -13.84 -16.85 -10.58
N TYR A 186 -13.90 -15.64 -11.14
CA TYR A 186 -15.15 -14.95 -11.46
C TYR A 186 -15.97 -15.71 -12.51
N ASP A 187 -15.31 -16.17 -13.58
CA ASP A 187 -15.93 -16.97 -14.64
C ASP A 187 -16.45 -18.32 -14.11
N TRP A 188 -15.74 -18.91 -13.14
CA TRP A 188 -16.18 -20.15 -12.50
C TRP A 188 -17.39 -19.93 -11.59
N ASN A 189 -17.29 -18.98 -10.65
CA ASN A 189 -18.38 -18.59 -9.76
C ASN A 189 -18.08 -17.22 -9.13
N TYR A 190 -18.88 -16.21 -9.50
CA TYR A 190 -18.66 -14.85 -9.02
C TYR A 190 -18.67 -14.73 -7.49
N THR A 191 -19.65 -15.33 -6.79
CA THR A 191 -19.78 -15.24 -5.34
C THR A 191 -18.58 -15.88 -4.66
N ALA A 192 -18.22 -17.10 -5.06
CA ALA A 192 -17.05 -17.79 -4.54
C ALA A 192 -15.76 -17.02 -4.82
N SER A 193 -15.68 -16.33 -5.96
CA SER A 193 -14.55 -15.49 -6.33
C SER A 193 -14.31 -14.37 -5.30
N TYR A 194 -15.35 -13.65 -4.89
CA TYR A 194 -15.23 -12.61 -3.85
C TYR A 194 -14.92 -13.19 -2.47
N PHE A 195 -15.49 -14.34 -2.11
CA PHE A 195 -15.19 -15.01 -0.84
C PHE A 195 -13.74 -15.51 -0.77
N ILE A 196 -13.25 -16.17 -1.82
CA ILE A 196 -11.86 -16.62 -1.90
C ILE A 196 -10.93 -15.42 -1.90
N ALA A 197 -11.32 -14.32 -2.56
CA ALA A 197 -10.54 -13.09 -2.55
C ALA A 197 -10.38 -12.47 -1.16
N MET A 198 -11.28 -12.72 -0.20
CA MET A 198 -11.12 -12.28 1.19
C MET A 198 -10.01 -13.02 1.94
N ALA A 199 -9.60 -14.21 1.49
CA ALA A 199 -8.51 -14.96 2.11
C ALA A 199 -7.15 -14.31 1.88
N TRP A 200 -6.96 -13.64 0.73
CA TRP A 200 -5.71 -12.98 0.37
C TRP A 200 -5.34 -11.80 1.28
N PRO A 201 -6.19 -10.78 1.49
CA PRO A 201 -5.88 -9.70 2.41
C PRO A 201 -5.78 -10.20 3.85
N LEU A 202 -6.46 -11.29 4.22
CA LEU A 202 -6.26 -11.93 5.53
C LEU A 202 -4.84 -12.50 5.68
N ILE A 203 -4.29 -13.13 4.63
CA ILE A 203 -2.89 -13.57 4.62
C ILE A 203 -1.96 -12.37 4.78
N GLY A 204 -2.21 -11.27 4.05
CA GLY A 204 -1.48 -10.01 4.22
C GLY A 204 -1.55 -9.51 5.67
N TYR A 205 -2.75 -9.50 6.24
CA TYR A 205 -3.03 -9.02 7.60
C TYR A 205 -2.27 -9.84 8.65
N VAL A 206 -2.23 -11.16 8.48
CA VAL A 206 -1.47 -12.07 9.36
C VAL A 206 0.04 -11.88 9.15
N CYS A 207 0.50 -11.72 7.91
CA CYS A 207 1.90 -11.46 7.60
C CYS A 207 2.38 -10.17 8.28
N ILE A 208 1.68 -9.06 8.10
CA ILE A 208 2.06 -7.81 8.77
C ILE A 208 1.99 -7.94 10.30
N ALA A 209 1.11 -8.80 10.84
CA ALA A 209 1.07 -9.08 12.27
C ALA A 209 2.32 -9.77 12.80
N VAL A 210 2.84 -10.75 12.07
CA VAL A 210 4.07 -11.46 12.42
C VAL A 210 5.31 -10.59 12.19
N ALA A 211 5.26 -9.60 11.30
CA ALA A 211 6.37 -8.69 11.07
C ALA A 211 6.60 -7.77 12.29
N SER A 212 7.76 -7.90 12.95
CA SER A 212 8.15 -6.96 14.02
C SER A 212 8.54 -5.61 13.42
N VAL A 213 8.01 -4.50 13.95
CA VAL A 213 8.34 -3.13 13.49
C VAL A 213 9.85 -2.87 13.65
N PRO A 214 10.57 -2.28 12.67
CA PRO A 214 11.94 -1.85 12.88
C PRO A 214 12.07 -0.85 14.03
N VAL A 215 12.93 -1.21 14.97
CA VAL A 215 13.43 -0.35 16.06
C VAL A 215 14.21 0.87 15.54
N GLN A 216 14.62 0.91 14.27
CA GLN A 216 15.44 1.98 13.71
C GLN A 216 14.71 3.31 13.51
N ALA A 217 13.39 3.34 13.33
CA ALA A 217 12.64 4.59 13.27
C ALA A 217 12.76 5.37 14.58
N HIS A 218 12.64 4.68 15.72
CA HIS A 218 12.86 5.28 17.04
C HIS A 218 14.32 5.70 17.23
N MET A 219 15.30 4.92 16.79
CA MET A 219 16.73 5.27 16.92
C MET A 219 17.14 6.44 16.02
N LEU A 220 16.59 6.55 14.81
CA LEU A 220 16.82 7.66 13.87
C LEU A 220 16.09 8.92 14.31
N GLU A 221 14.88 8.81 14.86
CA GLU A 221 14.15 9.94 15.41
C GLU A 221 14.81 10.43 16.71
N LYS A 222 15.32 9.51 17.55
CA LYS A 222 16.12 9.85 18.73
C LYS A 222 17.43 10.52 18.33
N ALA A 223 18.15 9.99 17.33
CA ALA A 223 19.37 10.60 16.80
C ALA A 223 19.10 11.97 16.15
N ARG A 224 17.97 12.15 15.43
CA ARG A 224 17.57 13.45 14.88
C ARG A 224 17.20 14.46 15.98
N ARG A 225 16.51 14.01 17.04
CA ARG A 225 16.18 14.85 18.21
C ARG A 225 17.45 15.24 18.98
N GLU A 226 18.39 14.31 19.14
CA GLU A 226 19.70 14.57 19.75
C GLU A 226 20.54 15.54 18.90
N GLN A 227 20.51 15.43 17.57
CA GLN A 227 21.16 16.38 16.65
C GLN A 227 20.51 17.76 16.68
N ALA A 228 19.18 17.85 16.71
CA ALA A 228 18.46 19.12 16.82
C ALA A 228 18.71 19.82 18.17
N CYS A 229 18.73 19.08 19.29
CA CYS A 229 19.13 19.63 20.58
C CYS A 229 20.61 20.08 20.61
N ALA A 230 21.49 19.44 19.84
CA ALA A 230 22.90 19.83 19.73
C ALA A 230 23.12 21.08 18.84
N GLU A 231 22.24 21.35 17.88
CA GLU A 231 22.25 22.59 17.10
C GLU A 231 21.64 23.79 17.84
N GLU A 232 20.71 23.54 18.78
CA GLU A 232 20.07 24.59 19.59
C GLU A 232 20.89 25.07 20.79
N THR A 233 22.03 24.44 21.12
CA THR A 233 22.95 25.02 22.11
C THR A 233 23.60 26.29 21.52
N PRO A 234 23.30 27.49 22.04
CA PRO A 234 23.94 28.70 21.57
C PRO A 234 25.43 28.61 21.88
N ILE A 235 26.26 29.07 20.95
CA ILE A 235 27.69 29.31 21.17
C ILE A 235 27.79 30.36 22.29
N GLU A 236 27.88 29.90 23.54
CA GLU A 236 28.07 30.75 24.70
C GLU A 236 29.52 31.27 24.66
N SER A 237 29.62 32.53 24.24
CA SER A 237 30.70 33.49 24.48
C SER A 237 32.14 32.97 24.35
N VAL A 238 32.78 33.29 23.22
CA VAL A 238 34.24 33.52 23.21
C VAL A 238 34.49 34.77 24.08
N PRO A 239 35.24 34.68 25.19
CA PRO A 239 35.62 35.85 25.94
C PRO A 239 36.78 36.57 25.23
N VAL A 240 36.49 37.82 24.83
CA VAL A 240 37.33 38.99 24.52
C VAL A 240 38.53 38.78 23.58
#